data_AF-A0AA94EDJ8-F1
#
_entry.id   AF-A0AA94EDJ8-F1
#
_cell.length_a   1.000
_cell.length_b   1.000
_cell.length_c   1.000
_cell.angle_alpha   90.00
_cell.angle_beta   90.00
_cell.angle_gamma   90.00
#
_symmetry.space_group_name_H-M   'P 1'
#
loop_
_entity.id
_entity.type
_entity.pdbx_description
1 polymer ?
#
loop_
_entity_poly.entity_id
_entity_poly.type
_entity_poly.pdbx_seq_one_letter_code
_entity_poly.pdbx_strand_id
1 'polypeptide(L)'
;MIIRLFTPMDIIKVHNAMHPETIHQPNFAQLVDICEAIDRKYGDYSVNLDSTYSIAAEYGVRLAHLHWTEDINRASETAFAVCLLFLNQYGIPMKGNDQILFNVMRDGWTTVDKFAPRLMLEYANTIINDSVEPLTAGEALEMTKRSIQSTIRLRPLTRGLPSLRKHFTVSGSKGVQWDNFVND
;
A
#
# COMPACT_ATOMS: atom_id res chain seq x y z
N MET A 1 16.55 8.87 -11.33
CA MET A 1 15.27 9.56 -11.07
C MET A 1 15.05 9.56 -9.56
N ILE A 2 14.78 10.72 -8.96
CA ILE A 2 14.48 10.83 -7.52
C ILE A 2 13.06 10.34 -7.27
N ILE A 3 12.84 9.67 -6.13
CA ILE A 3 11.52 9.22 -5.71
C ILE A 3 10.62 10.42 -5.39
N ARG A 4 9.39 10.39 -5.89
CA ARG A 4 8.32 11.29 -5.49
C ARG A 4 7.51 10.69 -4.35
N LEU A 5 7.61 11.31 -3.18
CA LEU A 5 6.85 10.96 -1.99
C LEU A 5 5.46 11.64 -2.01
N PHE A 6 4.51 11.06 -1.26
CA PHE A 6 3.20 11.67 -1.05
C PHE A 6 3.26 12.71 0.06
N THR A 7 2.51 13.79 -0.16
CA THR A 7 2.32 14.81 0.85
C THR A 7 1.12 14.47 1.75
N PRO A 8 0.98 15.11 2.93
CA PRO A 8 -0.21 14.98 3.76
C PRO A 8 -1.51 15.29 2.99
N MET A 9 -1.46 16.26 2.08
CA MET A 9 -2.58 16.64 1.23
C MET A 9 -2.95 15.57 0.20
N ASP A 10 -1.99 14.78 -0.29
CA ASP A 10 -2.28 13.67 -1.19
C ASP A 10 -3.00 12.55 -0.43
N ILE A 11 -2.57 12.26 0.80
CA ILE A 11 -3.23 11.27 1.68
C ILE A 11 -4.66 11.71 2.00
N ILE A 12 -4.88 12.99 2.34
CA ILE A 12 -6.24 13.52 2.59
C ILE A 12 -7.13 13.41 1.36
N LYS A 13 -6.61 13.67 0.16
CA LYS A 13 -7.39 13.49 -1.08
C LYS A 13 -7.79 12.04 -1.28
N VAL A 14 -6.89 11.09 -1.01
CA VAL A 14 -7.20 9.65 -1.07
C VAL A 14 -8.26 9.29 -0.04
N HIS A 15 -8.09 9.73 1.22
CA HIS A 15 -9.05 9.48 2.29
C HIS A 15 -10.45 10.00 1.96
N ASN A 16 -10.57 11.26 1.55
CA ASN A 16 -11.86 11.87 1.23
C ASN A 16 -12.51 11.24 -0.01
N ALA A 17 -11.70 10.78 -0.98
CA ALA A 17 -12.21 10.05 -2.13
C ALA A 17 -12.71 8.64 -1.77
N MET A 18 -12.05 7.97 -0.83
CA MET A 18 -12.45 6.65 -0.33
C MET A 18 -13.67 6.71 0.58
N HIS A 19 -13.77 7.77 1.38
CA HIS A 19 -14.75 7.91 2.46
C HIS A 19 -15.50 9.25 2.39
N PRO A 20 -16.24 9.54 1.30
CA PRO A 20 -16.97 10.80 1.13
C PRO A 20 -18.04 11.03 2.21
N GLU A 21 -18.46 9.97 2.91
CA GLU A 21 -19.39 10.02 4.05
C GLU A 21 -18.77 10.56 5.35
N THR A 22 -17.45 10.77 5.41
CA THR A 22 -16.76 11.20 6.62
C THR A 22 -16.97 12.68 6.89
N ILE A 23 -17.45 13.00 8.09
CA ILE A 23 -17.61 14.38 8.56
C ILE A 23 -16.42 14.87 9.40
N HIS A 24 -15.64 13.96 9.96
CA HIS A 24 -14.46 14.26 10.78
C HIS A 24 -13.25 14.53 9.88
N GLN A 25 -12.50 15.58 10.22
CA GLN A 25 -11.28 15.94 9.52
C GLN A 25 -10.11 15.08 10.01
N PRO A 26 -9.29 14.53 9.10
CA PRO A 26 -8.02 13.90 9.46
C PRO A 26 -7.13 14.83 10.29
N ASN A 27 -6.40 14.27 11.26
CA ASN A 27 -5.39 14.98 12.01
C ASN A 27 -4.18 15.30 11.11
N PHE A 28 -4.17 16.54 10.60
CA PHE A 28 -3.14 16.99 9.67
C PHE A 28 -1.72 16.95 10.27
N ALA A 29 -1.56 17.28 11.56
CA ALA A 29 -0.26 17.28 12.22
C ALA A 29 0.34 15.86 12.26
N GLN A 30 -0.47 14.85 12.59
CA GLN A 30 -0.04 13.46 12.56
C GLN A 30 0.34 13.00 11.15
N LEU A 31 -0.39 13.45 10.12
CA LEU A 31 -0.02 13.15 8.73
C LEU A 31 1.30 13.81 8.31
N VAL A 32 1.56 15.04 8.78
CA VAL A 32 2.87 15.71 8.59
C VAL A 32 3.98 14.88 9.21
N ASP A 33 3.83 14.47 10.48
CA ASP A 33 4.83 13.66 11.19
C ASP A 33 5.14 12.34 10.44
N ILE A 34 4.12 11.69 9.90
CA ILE A 34 4.26 10.47 9.08
C ILE A 34 5.06 10.77 7.80
N CYS A 35 4.66 11.79 7.05
CA CYS A 35 5.32 12.16 5.80
C CYS A 35 6.77 12.59 6.03
N GLU A 36 7.05 13.37 7.07
CA GLU A 36 8.41 13.80 7.42
C GLU A 36 9.29 12.63 7.86
N ALA A 37 8.75 11.65 8.59
CA ALA A 37 9.51 10.45 8.96
C ALA A 37 9.92 9.63 7.73
N ILE A 38 9.04 9.53 6.74
CA ILE A 38 9.34 8.84 5.46
C ILE A 38 10.33 9.67 4.65
N ASP A 39 10.11 10.97 4.53
CA ASP A 39 11.00 11.88 3.78
C ASP A 39 12.42 11.89 4.35
N ARG A 40 12.59 11.95 5.68
CA ARG A 40 13.91 11.87 6.33
C ARG A 40 14.65 10.58 6.00
N LYS A 41 13.93 9.47 5.79
CA LYS A 41 14.52 8.16 5.51
C LYS A 41 14.78 7.93 4.02
N TYR A 42 14.01 8.56 3.13
CA TYR A 42 13.98 8.22 1.70
C TYR A 42 14.01 9.39 0.71
N GLY A 43 14.03 10.65 1.17
CA GLY A 43 13.88 11.84 0.32
C GLY A 43 14.91 11.95 -0.80
N ASP A 44 16.13 11.48 -0.54
CA ASP A 44 17.24 11.48 -1.52
C ASP A 44 17.39 10.16 -2.29
N TYR A 45 16.49 9.19 -2.07
CA TYR A 45 16.64 7.86 -2.67
C TYR A 45 16.29 7.91 -4.16
N SER A 46 17.13 7.23 -4.96
CA SER A 46 16.82 6.97 -6.36
C SER A 46 15.76 5.88 -6.47
N VAL A 47 14.87 6.02 -7.45
CA VAL A 47 13.87 5.01 -7.77
C VAL A 47 14.55 3.67 -8.11
N ASN A 48 14.32 2.67 -7.26
CA ASN A 48 14.63 1.26 -7.51
C ASN A 48 13.56 0.38 -6.85
N LEU A 49 13.56 -0.92 -7.15
CA LEU A 49 12.52 -1.83 -6.67
C LEU A 49 12.43 -1.84 -5.13
N ASP A 50 13.56 -2.03 -4.46
CA ASP A 50 13.62 -2.21 -3.01
C ASP A 50 13.13 -0.97 -2.25
N SER A 51 13.60 0.21 -2.66
CA SER A 51 13.14 1.50 -2.10
C SER A 51 11.66 1.73 -2.37
N THR A 52 11.18 1.42 -3.58
CA THR A 52 9.78 1.64 -3.96
C THR A 52 8.83 0.80 -3.09
N TYR A 53 9.13 -0.48 -2.88
CA TYR A 53 8.34 -1.33 -1.99
C TYR A 53 8.51 -0.97 -0.51
N SER A 54 9.72 -0.60 -0.08
CA SER A 54 9.96 -0.18 1.30
C SER A 54 9.12 1.06 1.65
N ILE A 55 9.06 2.04 0.75
CA ILE A 55 8.29 3.27 0.98
C ILE A 55 6.78 2.99 0.91
N ALA A 56 6.33 2.16 -0.03
CA ALA A 56 4.93 1.73 -0.07
C ALA A 56 4.52 1.08 1.25
N ALA A 57 5.38 0.22 1.81
CA ALA A 57 5.16 -0.42 3.10
C ALA A 57 5.19 0.57 4.27
N GLU A 58 6.06 1.58 4.25
CA GLU A 58 6.06 2.66 5.26
C GLU A 58 4.73 3.40 5.28
N TYR A 59 4.20 3.79 4.11
CA TYR A 59 2.87 4.40 4.05
C TYR A 59 1.80 3.45 4.57
N GLY A 60 1.77 2.19 4.11
CA GLY A 60 0.78 1.20 4.53
C GLY A 60 0.78 0.98 6.05
N VAL A 61 1.93 0.65 6.63
CA VAL A 61 2.03 0.31 8.05
C VAL A 61 1.80 1.53 8.95
N ARG A 62 2.41 2.68 8.64
CA ARG A 62 2.26 3.89 9.48
C ARG A 62 0.84 4.42 9.46
N LEU A 63 0.22 4.50 8.29
CA LEU A 63 -1.16 5.00 8.19
C LEU A 63 -2.16 4.00 8.78
N ALA A 64 -1.89 2.70 8.77
CA ALA A 64 -2.77 1.73 9.39
C ALA A 64 -2.70 1.79 10.93
N HIS A 65 -1.52 2.06 11.50
CA HIS A 65 -1.27 1.89 12.93
C HIS A 65 -1.23 3.19 13.74
N LEU A 66 -1.16 4.36 13.10
CA LEU A 66 -1.16 5.66 13.78
C LEU A 66 -2.54 6.31 13.79
N HIS A 67 -2.84 7.06 14.85
CA HIS A 67 -4.15 7.68 15.09
C HIS A 67 -4.33 9.03 14.38
N TRP A 68 -4.14 9.05 13.06
CA TRP A 68 -4.34 10.25 12.24
C TRP A 68 -5.82 10.45 11.83
N THR A 69 -6.68 9.48 12.09
CA THR A 69 -8.14 9.57 11.97
C THR A 69 -8.79 8.80 13.12
N GLU A 70 -10.00 9.20 13.51
CA GLU A 70 -10.75 8.58 14.62
C GLU A 70 -11.26 7.17 14.27
N ASP A 71 -11.43 6.87 12.99
CA ASP A 71 -11.89 5.57 12.51
C ASP A 71 -10.70 4.72 12.01
N ILE A 72 -10.25 3.80 12.87
CA ILE A 72 -9.12 2.90 12.60
C ILE A 72 -9.35 2.02 11.36
N ASN A 73 -10.61 1.68 11.06
CA ASN A 73 -10.95 0.89 9.87
C ASN A 73 -10.74 1.72 8.61
N ARG A 74 -11.18 2.98 8.61
CA ARG A 74 -10.91 3.91 7.49
C ARG A 74 -9.44 4.27 7.38
N ALA A 75 -8.72 4.35 8.50
CA ALA A 75 -7.27 4.51 8.51
C ALA A 75 -6.60 3.37 7.73
N SER A 76 -6.99 2.12 8.03
CA SER A 76 -6.49 0.92 7.36
C SER A 76 -6.89 0.87 5.88
N GLU A 77 -8.15 1.15 5.54
CA GLU A 77 -8.62 1.20 4.14
C GLU A 77 -7.85 2.27 3.33
N THR A 78 -7.64 3.44 3.91
CA THR A 78 -6.83 4.50 3.27
C THR A 78 -5.38 4.08 3.15
N ALA A 79 -4.79 3.49 4.19
CA ALA A 79 -3.40 3.05 4.21
C ALA A 79 -3.11 2.04 3.09
N PHE A 80 -3.99 1.06 2.90
CA PHE A 80 -3.85 0.08 1.84
C PHE A 80 -3.95 0.74 0.47
N ALA A 81 -4.95 1.61 0.26
CA ALA A 81 -5.10 2.36 -0.99
C ALA A 81 -3.84 3.21 -1.29
N VAL A 82 -3.31 3.92 -0.29
CA VAL A 82 -2.08 4.72 -0.43
C VAL A 82 -0.88 3.84 -0.80
N CYS A 83 -0.71 2.69 -0.14
CA CYS A 83 0.33 1.72 -0.47
C CYS A 83 0.24 1.27 -1.93
N LEU A 84 -0.95 0.86 -2.40
CA LEU A 84 -1.14 0.41 -3.78
C LEU A 84 -0.92 1.54 -4.79
N LEU A 85 -1.44 2.74 -4.50
CA LEU A 85 -1.26 3.91 -5.35
C LEU A 85 0.21 4.30 -5.48
N PHE A 86 0.99 4.19 -4.40
CA PHE A 86 2.42 4.48 -4.42
C PHE A 86 3.19 3.51 -5.31
N LEU A 87 2.84 2.22 -5.31
CA LEU A 87 3.45 1.25 -6.23
C LEU A 87 3.02 1.51 -7.68
N ASN A 88 1.74 1.81 -7.88
CA ASN A 88 1.16 1.99 -9.20
C ASN A 88 1.73 3.23 -9.93
N GLN A 89 2.10 4.31 -9.21
CA GLN A 89 2.77 5.46 -9.85
C GLN A 89 4.13 5.11 -10.47
N TYR A 90 4.77 4.01 -10.07
CA TYR A 90 6.02 3.52 -10.65
C TYR A 90 5.83 2.35 -11.62
N GLY A 91 4.58 2.07 -12.03
CA GLY A 91 4.28 0.99 -12.96
C GLY A 91 4.22 -0.41 -12.32
N ILE A 92 3.99 -0.48 -11.00
CA ILE A 92 3.84 -1.74 -10.26
C ILE A 92 2.36 -1.90 -9.85
N PRO A 93 1.48 -2.41 -10.74
CA PRO A 93 0.06 -2.57 -10.45
C PRO A 93 -0.19 -3.78 -9.54
N MET A 94 -0.52 -3.53 -8.28
CA MET A 94 -0.93 -4.57 -7.35
C MET A 94 -2.40 -4.94 -7.50
N LYS A 95 -2.75 -6.19 -7.19
CA LYS A 95 -4.15 -6.64 -7.08
C LYS A 95 -4.85 -5.87 -5.96
N GLY A 96 -5.82 -5.04 -6.36
CA GLY A 96 -6.59 -4.21 -5.45
C GLY A 96 -7.60 -4.94 -4.58
N ASN A 97 -7.72 -6.25 -4.69
CA ASN A 97 -8.68 -7.09 -3.98
C ASN A 97 -8.02 -8.13 -3.06
N ASP A 98 -6.73 -7.99 -2.76
CA ASP A 98 -6.02 -8.91 -1.87
C ASP A 98 -6.35 -8.62 -0.40
N GLN A 99 -7.37 -9.31 0.11
CA GLN A 99 -7.82 -9.23 1.49
C GLN A 99 -6.78 -9.77 2.49
N ILE A 100 -5.92 -10.72 2.09
CA ILE A 100 -4.89 -11.27 2.95
C ILE A 100 -3.82 -10.22 3.19
N LEU A 101 -3.32 -9.60 2.12
CA LEU A 101 -2.33 -8.53 2.20
C LEU A 101 -2.87 -7.33 3.00
N PHE A 102 -4.14 -6.96 2.80
CA PHE A 102 -4.81 -5.93 3.61
C PHE A 102 -4.83 -6.30 5.10
N ASN A 103 -5.18 -7.54 5.45
CA ASN A 103 -5.23 -7.98 6.84
C ASN A 103 -3.84 -8.01 7.48
N VAL A 104 -2.82 -8.49 6.75
CA VAL A 104 -1.43 -8.49 7.22
C VAL A 104 -0.96 -7.06 7.51
N MET A 105 -1.23 -6.11 6.61
CA MET A 105 -0.83 -4.71 6.79
C MET A 105 -1.37 -4.09 8.07
N ARG A 106 -2.64 -4.36 8.40
CA ARG A 106 -3.35 -3.81 9.57
C ARG A 106 -2.97 -4.49 10.90
N ASP A 107 -2.35 -5.66 10.83
CA ASP A 107 -2.05 -6.42 12.03
C ASP A 107 -1.02 -5.68 12.90
N GLY A 108 -1.31 -5.50 14.20
CA GLY A 108 -0.57 -4.63 15.08
C GLY A 108 0.90 -5.03 15.30
N TRP A 109 1.29 -6.26 14.95
CA TRP A 109 2.67 -6.75 14.99
C TRP A 109 3.41 -6.66 13.65
N THR A 110 2.75 -6.17 12.60
CA THR A 110 3.34 -5.96 11.28
C THR A 110 4.21 -4.71 11.27
N THR A 111 5.45 -4.91 10.84
CA THR A 111 6.43 -3.84 10.62
C THR A 111 6.70 -3.67 9.13
N VAL A 112 7.30 -2.54 8.75
CA VAL A 112 7.70 -2.24 7.37
C VAL A 112 8.56 -3.36 6.78
N ASP A 113 9.53 -3.85 7.55
CA ASP A 113 10.48 -4.88 7.12
C ASP A 113 9.82 -6.26 6.91
N LYS A 114 8.63 -6.48 7.50
CA LYS A 114 7.82 -7.67 7.25
C LYS A 114 6.88 -7.49 6.07
N PHE A 115 6.31 -6.29 5.93
CA PHE A 115 5.30 -6.01 4.93
C PHE A 115 5.88 -5.79 3.53
N ALA A 116 7.03 -5.11 3.40
CA ALA A 116 7.66 -4.86 2.10
C ALA A 116 8.01 -6.16 1.34
N PRO A 117 8.64 -7.18 1.94
CA PRO A 117 8.88 -8.46 1.26
C PRO A 117 7.58 -9.18 0.88
N ARG A 118 6.51 -9.02 1.69
CA ARG A 118 5.21 -9.61 1.37
C ARG A 118 4.57 -8.96 0.15
N LEU A 119 4.66 -7.64 0.01
CA LEU A 119 4.22 -6.91 -1.18
C LEU A 119 4.98 -7.37 -2.43
N MET A 120 6.30 -7.51 -2.33
CA MET A 120 7.15 -7.99 -3.42
C MET A 120 6.75 -9.39 -3.87
N LEU A 121 6.57 -10.31 -2.92
CA LEU A 121 6.18 -11.69 -3.20
C LEU A 121 4.81 -11.77 -3.87
N GLU A 122 3.83 -11.01 -3.38
CA GLU A 122 2.48 -11.02 -3.95
C GLU A 122 2.47 -10.49 -5.40
N TYR A 123 3.28 -9.47 -5.68
CA TYR A 123 3.42 -8.98 -7.05
C TYR A 123 4.13 -10.00 -7.96
N ALA A 124 5.21 -10.61 -7.48
CA ALA A 124 5.91 -11.65 -8.23
C ALA A 124 4.96 -12.82 -8.56
N ASN A 125 4.16 -13.26 -7.59
CA ASN A 125 3.13 -14.29 -7.79
C ASN A 125 2.09 -13.87 -8.83
N THR A 126 1.71 -12.59 -8.86
CA THR A 126 0.80 -12.09 -9.91
C THR A 126 1.42 -12.25 -11.30
N ILE A 127 2.67 -11.82 -11.50
CA ILE A 127 3.37 -11.98 -12.77
C ILE A 127 3.49 -13.46 -13.16
N ILE A 128 3.85 -14.33 -12.22
CA ILE A 128 4.00 -15.77 -12.46
C ILE A 128 2.67 -16.38 -12.90
N ASN A 129 1.58 -16.06 -12.21
CA ASN A 129 0.25 -16.59 -12.53
C ASN A 129 -0.29 -16.10 -13.88
N ASP A 130 0.12 -14.91 -14.31
CA ASP A 130 -0.31 -14.32 -15.58
C ASP A 130 0.63 -14.69 -16.76
N SER A 131 1.75 -15.37 -16.48
CA SER A 131 2.73 -15.78 -17.48
C SER A 131 2.31 -17.06 -18.20
N VAL A 132 2.56 -17.11 -19.51
CA VAL A 132 2.35 -18.31 -20.34
C VAL A 132 3.46 -19.34 -20.13
N GLU A 133 4.67 -18.88 -19.81
CA GLU A 133 5.82 -19.73 -19.53
C GLU A 133 6.10 -19.77 -18.02
N PRO A 134 6.60 -20.91 -17.48
CA PRO A 134 6.99 -20.99 -16.07
C PRO A 134 8.07 -19.95 -15.76
N LEU A 135 7.78 -19.08 -14.78
CA LEU A 135 8.73 -18.10 -14.26
C LEU A 135 9.01 -18.37 -12.79
N THR A 136 10.25 -18.14 -12.39
CA THR A 136 10.63 -18.05 -10.97
C THR A 136 10.28 -16.67 -10.41
N ALA A 137 10.21 -16.57 -9.07
CA ALA A 137 10.04 -15.28 -8.39
C ALA A 137 11.18 -14.30 -8.71
N GLY A 138 12.42 -14.80 -8.86
CA GLY A 138 13.56 -13.97 -9.24
C GLY A 138 13.39 -13.35 -10.63
N GLU A 139 12.94 -14.14 -11.61
CA GLU A 139 12.69 -13.66 -12.97
C GLU A 139 11.55 -12.65 -13.02
N ALA A 140 10.45 -12.89 -12.31
CA ALA A 140 9.34 -11.96 -12.20
C ALA A 140 9.77 -10.59 -11.61
N LEU A 141 10.61 -10.60 -10.57
CA LEU A 141 11.14 -9.38 -9.98
C LEU A 141 12.13 -8.65 -10.90
N GLU A 142 12.96 -9.37 -11.66
CA GLU A 142 13.84 -8.77 -12.67
C GLU A 142 13.05 -8.13 -13.81
N MET A 143 11.96 -8.76 -14.26
CA MET A 143 11.04 -8.14 -15.23
C MET A 143 10.43 -6.85 -14.68
N THR A 144 10.06 -6.86 -13.40
CA THR A 144 9.53 -5.67 -12.72
C THR A 144 10.56 -4.54 -12.70
N LYS A 145 11.81 -4.83 -12.27
CA LYS A 145 12.90 -3.85 -12.23
C LYS A 145 13.09 -3.15 -13.57
N ARG A 146 13.05 -3.91 -14.67
CA ARG A 146 13.20 -3.38 -16.04
C ARG A 146 12.01 -2.54 -16.50
N SER A 147 10.84 -2.75 -15.88
CA SER A 147 9.57 -2.11 -16.25
C SER A 147 9.23 -0.92 -15.37
N ILE A 148 10.02 -0.60 -14.33
CA ILE A 148 9.79 0.56 -13.48
C ILE A 148 9.85 1.84 -14.34
N GLN A 149 8.76 2.60 -14.31
CA GLN A 149 8.60 3.80 -15.12
C GLN A 149 8.80 5.08 -14.31
N SER A 150 8.96 6.19 -15.02
CA SER A 150 8.82 7.53 -14.43
C SER A 150 7.40 7.76 -13.93
N THR A 151 7.27 8.50 -12.82
CA THR A 151 6.02 8.68 -12.08
C THR A 151 4.82 9.01 -12.96
N ILE A 152 3.76 8.21 -12.86
CA ILE A 152 2.45 8.49 -13.45
C ILE A 152 1.73 9.55 -12.59
N ARG A 153 0.98 10.47 -13.21
CA ARG A 153 0.20 11.48 -12.47
C ARG A 153 -0.80 10.80 -11.53
N LEU A 154 -0.94 11.31 -10.31
CA LEU A 154 -1.89 10.82 -9.28
C LEU A 154 -3.38 11.01 -9.62
N ARG A 155 -3.72 12.05 -10.38
CA ARG A 155 -5.11 12.50 -10.60
C ARG A 155 -6.03 11.48 -11.30
N PRO A 156 -5.58 10.65 -12.28
CA PRO A 156 -6.37 9.55 -12.82
C PRO A 156 -6.60 8.42 -11.81
N LEU A 157 -5.66 8.20 -10.89
CA LEU A 157 -5.69 7.07 -9.96
C LEU A 157 -6.76 7.23 -8.86
N THR A 158 -7.11 8.46 -8.49
CA THR A 158 -8.11 8.70 -7.44
C THR A 158 -9.55 8.43 -7.87
N ARG A 159 -9.85 8.36 -9.18
CA ARG A 159 -11.21 8.09 -9.69
C ARG A 159 -11.69 6.66 -9.43
N GLY A 160 -10.78 5.71 -9.34
CA GLY A 160 -11.10 4.29 -9.08
C GLY A 160 -11.24 3.94 -7.60
N LEU A 161 -10.91 4.85 -6.69
CA LEU A 161 -10.83 4.60 -5.25
C LEU A 161 -12.14 4.09 -4.62
N PRO A 162 -13.32 4.68 -4.88
CA PRO A 162 -14.58 4.16 -4.32
C PRO A 162 -14.89 2.72 -4.75
N SER A 163 -14.54 2.34 -6.00
CA SER A 163 -14.71 0.98 -6.50
C SER A 163 -13.67 0.03 -5.91
N LEU A 164 -12.43 0.49 -5.77
CA LEU A 164 -11.33 -0.24 -5.17
C LEU A 164 -11.65 -0.62 -3.72
N ARG A 165 -12.18 0.32 -2.91
CA ARG A 165 -12.64 0.09 -1.52
C ARG A 165 -13.59 -1.10 -1.37
N LYS A 166 -14.46 -1.36 -2.34
CA LYS A 166 -15.44 -2.47 -2.25
C LYS A 166 -14.79 -3.86 -2.17
N HIS A 167 -13.51 -3.97 -2.50
CA HIS A 167 -12.79 -5.23 -2.59
C HIS A 167 -11.88 -5.52 -1.37
N PHE A 168 -11.68 -4.53 -0.50
CA PHE A 168 -11.03 -4.70 0.79
C PHE A 168 -11.75 -3.81 1.80
N THR A 169 -12.48 -4.42 2.71
CA THR A 169 -13.07 -3.69 3.82
C THR A 169 -12.87 -4.47 5.10
N VAL A 170 -12.95 -3.75 6.22
CA VAL A 170 -12.98 -4.41 7.52
C VAL A 170 -14.21 -5.32 7.66
N SER A 171 -15.34 -4.97 7.03
CA SER A 171 -16.54 -5.81 6.99
C SER A 171 -16.39 -7.06 6.12
N GLY A 172 -15.52 -7.05 5.10
CA GLY A 172 -15.09 -8.23 4.33
C GLY A 172 -14.12 -9.12 5.10
N SER A 173 -13.58 -8.64 6.22
CA SER A 173 -12.64 -9.35 7.10
C SER A 173 -13.34 -10.32 8.07
N LYS A 174 -14.45 -10.96 7.68
CA LYS A 174 -15.07 -12.01 8.52
C LYS A 174 -14.05 -13.13 8.74
N GLY A 175 -13.36 -13.06 9.88
CA GLY A 175 -12.56 -14.11 10.49
C GLY A 175 -11.60 -14.84 9.57
N VAL A 176 -10.41 -14.28 9.33
CA VAL A 176 -9.24 -15.16 9.33
C VAL A 176 -9.00 -15.51 10.80
N GLN A 177 -9.69 -16.54 11.29
CA GLN A 177 -9.32 -17.20 12.54
C GLN A 177 -7.97 -17.86 12.28
N TRP A 178 -6.91 -17.27 12.83
CA TRP A 178 -5.57 -17.83 12.83
C TRP A 178 -5.47 -19.14 13.65
N ASP A 179 -6.53 -19.50 14.37
CA ASP A 179 -6.60 -20.68 15.23
C ASP A 179 -6.66 -22.02 14.47
N ASN A 180 -6.85 -22.01 13.13
CA ASN A 180 -6.91 -23.23 12.32
C ASN A 180 -5.58 -23.63 11.65
N PHE A 181 -4.47 -22.92 11.93
CA PHE A 181 -3.14 -23.28 11.38
C PHE A 181 -2.08 -23.58 12.46
N VAL A 182 -2.49 -23.71 13.72
CA VAL A 182 -1.65 -24.21 14.80
C VAL A 182 -2.41 -25.32 15.53
N ASN A 183 -2.53 -26.47 14.87
CA ASN A 183 -2.41 -27.83 15.42
C ASN A 183 -3.02 -28.84 14.43
N ASP A 184 -2.19 -29.84 14.11
CA ASP A 184 -2.41 -31.08 13.32
C ASP A 184 -2.43 -30.99 11.77
#